data_AF-A0A533B4H6-F1
#
_entry.id   AF-A0A533B4H6-F1
#
_cell.length_a   1.000
_cell.length_b   1.000
_cell.length_c   1.000
_cell.angle_alpha   90.00
_cell.angle_beta   90.00
_cell.angle_gamma   90.00
#
_symmetry.space_group_name_H-M   'P 1'
#
loop_
_entity.id
_entity.type
_entity.pdbx_description
1 polymer ?
#
loop_
_entity_poly.entity_id
_entity_poly.type
_entity_poly.pdbx_seq_one_letter_code
_entity_poly.pdbx_strand_id
1 'polypeptide(L)'
;MGSIDDLTWIEPVALHCADSFRETAESFIIGKFKSLPKGELSFWHPSFGDIAACATNLAFALEIYLKCLRLQVGLPPRAAAGAGHDLWRLYKELPNDVRKDIEARYERGRTQPYPANASISFAMQRSPLASDWYAGPEKSMELEQVLKRSKDTFVSWRYVFEIQEPDKRHGRRQTFEYLLLFFACVAINAVISRNWFTPMLGSDSTAKQAWMLLNDIDFARVSSDTPWKIADVTDQYTGKRYRIRNSGVHAIAEEL
;
A
#
# COMPACT_ATOMS: atom_id res chain seq x y z
N MET A 1 18.76 -18.73 20.14
CA MET A 1 18.52 -17.81 19.00
C MET A 1 18.22 -18.70 17.81
N GLY A 2 17.01 -18.63 17.25
CA GLY A 2 16.63 -19.43 16.07
C GLY A 2 17.53 -19.09 14.89
N SER A 3 17.78 -20.05 14.00
CA SER A 3 18.58 -19.80 12.80
C SER A 3 17.84 -18.81 11.90
N ILE A 4 18.57 -18.09 11.02
CA ILE A 4 17.96 -17.15 10.06
C ILE A 4 16.95 -17.86 9.14
N ASP A 5 17.08 -19.17 8.96
CA ASP A 5 16.15 -20.00 8.16
C ASP A 5 14.77 -20.15 8.83
N ASP A 6 14.68 -20.06 10.16
CA ASP A 6 13.42 -20.23 10.93
C ASP A 6 12.42 -19.07 10.75
N LEU A 7 12.81 -17.97 10.10
CA LEU A 7 11.97 -16.78 9.89
C LEU A 7 11.52 -16.58 8.43
N THR A 8 11.91 -17.48 7.53
CA THR A 8 11.62 -17.42 6.08
C THR A 8 10.12 -17.40 5.75
N TRP A 9 9.26 -17.91 6.64
CA TRP A 9 7.80 -17.93 6.48
C TRP A 9 7.09 -16.65 6.94
N ILE A 10 7.75 -15.80 7.74
CA ILE A 10 7.09 -14.64 8.36
C ILE A 10 6.69 -13.60 7.31
N GLU A 11 7.56 -13.34 6.35
CA GLU A 11 7.30 -12.36 5.30
C GLU A 11 6.13 -12.78 4.38
N PRO A 12 6.08 -14.01 3.81
CA PRO A 12 4.93 -14.49 3.06
C PRO A 12 3.61 -14.38 3.82
N VAL A 13 3.59 -14.79 5.09
CA VAL A 13 2.39 -14.71 5.93
C VAL A 13 1.96 -13.26 6.13
N ALA A 14 2.91 -12.36 6.42
CA ALA A 14 2.64 -10.94 6.58
C ALA A 14 2.08 -10.33 5.28
N LEU A 15 2.63 -10.68 4.12
CA LEU A 15 2.13 -10.21 2.82
C LEU A 15 0.70 -10.70 2.55
N HIS A 16 0.39 -11.98 2.79
CA HIS A 16 -0.98 -12.48 2.66
C HIS A 16 -1.97 -11.76 3.61
N CYS A 17 -1.54 -11.44 4.83
CA CYS A 17 -2.35 -10.61 5.73
C CYS A 17 -2.57 -9.20 5.16
N ALA A 18 -1.52 -8.55 4.64
CA ALA A 18 -1.61 -7.23 4.04
C ALA A 18 -2.57 -7.20 2.84
N ASP A 19 -2.49 -8.21 1.97
CA ASP A 19 -3.40 -8.39 0.83
C ASP A 19 -4.85 -8.51 1.31
N SER A 20 -5.11 -9.36 2.32
CA SER A 20 -6.44 -9.55 2.90
C SER A 20 -7.03 -8.25 3.46
N PHE A 21 -6.23 -7.46 4.18
CA PHE A 21 -6.66 -6.16 4.71
C PHE A 21 -6.95 -5.16 3.58
N ARG A 22 -6.09 -5.10 2.56
CA ARG A 22 -6.27 -4.24 1.39
C ARG A 22 -7.54 -4.61 0.61
N GLU A 23 -7.77 -5.89 0.32
CA GLU A 23 -8.93 -6.40 -0.42
C GLU A 23 -10.26 -6.11 0.31
N THR A 24 -10.26 -6.24 1.63
CA THR A 24 -11.40 -5.86 2.46
C THR A 24 -11.71 -4.37 2.33
N ALA A 25 -10.67 -3.52 2.32
CA ALA A 25 -10.83 -2.08 2.11
C ALA A 25 -11.26 -1.75 0.66
N GLU A 26 -10.71 -2.44 -0.33
CA GLU A 26 -11.04 -2.29 -1.75
C GLU A 26 -12.52 -2.59 -2.02
N SER A 27 -13.05 -3.67 -1.44
CA SER A 27 -14.46 -4.03 -1.56
C SER A 27 -15.39 -2.89 -1.11
N PHE A 28 -15.02 -2.20 -0.03
CA PHE A 28 -15.73 -1.00 0.43
C PHE A 28 -15.56 0.18 -0.55
N ILE A 29 -14.33 0.44 -0.99
CA ILE A 29 -13.99 1.53 -1.91
C ILE A 29 -14.75 1.39 -3.24
N ILE A 30 -14.79 0.20 -3.82
CA ILE A 30 -15.46 -0.06 -5.10
C ILE A 30 -16.97 -0.06 -4.93
N GLY A 31 -17.48 -0.76 -3.91
CA GLY A 31 -18.91 -1.04 -3.76
C GLY A 31 -19.72 0.05 -3.05
N LYS A 32 -19.20 0.62 -1.96
CA LYS A 32 -19.95 1.52 -1.07
C LYS A 32 -19.50 2.98 -1.16
N PHE A 33 -18.26 3.25 -1.54
CA PHE A 33 -17.76 4.62 -1.55
C PHE A 33 -18.56 5.54 -2.49
N LYS A 34 -18.96 5.03 -3.66
CA LYS A 34 -19.74 5.80 -4.65
C LYS A 34 -21.15 6.17 -4.18
N SER A 35 -21.70 5.41 -3.21
CA SER A 35 -23.02 5.67 -2.66
C SER A 35 -22.99 6.61 -1.45
N LEU A 36 -21.80 6.96 -0.95
CA LEU A 36 -21.68 7.96 0.10
C LEU A 36 -22.11 9.32 -0.45
N PRO A 37 -22.95 10.07 0.29
CA PRO A 37 -23.36 11.39 -0.14
C PRO A 37 -22.15 12.32 -0.25
N LYS A 38 -22.15 13.18 -1.27
CA LYS A 38 -21.15 14.24 -1.40
C LYS A 38 -21.40 15.29 -0.32
N GLY A 39 -20.35 15.69 0.40
CA GLY A 39 -20.42 16.74 1.41
C GLY A 39 -20.34 16.21 2.84
N GLU A 40 -20.87 16.97 3.78
CA GLU A 40 -20.87 16.63 5.20
C GLU A 40 -21.74 15.40 5.48
N LEU A 41 -21.14 14.38 6.09
CA LEU A 41 -21.89 13.29 6.70
C LEU A 41 -22.37 13.79 8.06
N SER A 42 -23.68 13.75 8.29
CA SER A 42 -24.24 14.04 9.61
C SER A 42 -23.70 13.07 10.67
N PHE A 43 -23.86 13.46 11.94
CA PHE A 43 -23.27 12.83 13.14
C PHE A 43 -23.41 11.30 13.28
N TRP A 44 -24.30 10.67 12.50
CA TRP A 44 -24.65 9.27 12.58
C TRP A 44 -24.92 8.65 11.21
N HIS A 45 -24.01 8.84 10.25
CA HIS A 45 -24.13 8.09 9.00
C HIS A 45 -24.01 6.58 9.29
N PRO A 46 -24.96 5.72 8.87
CA PRO A 46 -24.94 4.29 9.18
C PRO A 46 -23.67 3.56 8.73
N SER A 47 -22.99 4.09 7.71
CA SER A 47 -21.72 3.56 7.20
C SER A 47 -20.47 4.06 7.94
N PHE A 48 -20.59 4.80 9.05
CA PHE A 48 -19.40 5.31 9.77
C PHE A 48 -18.48 4.17 10.24
N GLY A 49 -19.06 3.09 10.75
CA GLY A 49 -18.30 1.89 11.14
C GLY A 49 -17.52 1.31 9.95
N ASP A 50 -18.16 1.20 8.78
CA ASP A 50 -17.52 0.71 7.56
C ASP A 50 -16.37 1.63 7.10
N ILE A 51 -16.56 2.95 7.19
CA ILE A 51 -15.56 3.97 6.86
C ILE A 51 -14.33 3.84 7.76
N ALA A 52 -14.53 3.70 9.07
CA ALA A 52 -13.45 3.55 10.04
C ALA A 52 -12.71 2.22 9.90
N ALA A 53 -13.44 1.12 9.67
CA ALA A 53 -12.87 -0.19 9.41
C ALA A 53 -12.03 -0.20 8.14
N CYS A 54 -12.54 0.39 7.05
CA CYS A 54 -11.82 0.53 5.79
C CYS A 54 -10.53 1.34 5.96
N ALA A 55 -10.58 2.48 6.66
CA ALA A 55 -9.41 3.31 6.91
C ALA A 55 -8.34 2.56 7.73
N THR A 56 -8.76 1.87 8.78
CA THR A 56 -7.87 1.08 9.64
C THR A 56 -7.20 -0.04 8.87
N ASN A 57 -7.97 -0.82 8.11
CA ASN A 57 -7.45 -1.94 7.31
C ASN A 57 -6.47 -1.46 6.24
N LEU A 58 -6.80 -0.37 5.53
CA LEU A 58 -5.94 0.14 4.47
C LEU A 58 -4.62 0.70 5.03
N ALA A 59 -4.69 1.45 6.13
CA ALA A 59 -3.50 1.95 6.81
C ALA A 59 -2.61 0.80 7.33
N PHE A 60 -3.23 -0.26 7.84
CA PHE A 60 -2.51 -1.41 8.36
C PHE A 60 -1.87 -2.25 7.25
N ALA A 61 -2.58 -2.47 6.13
CA ALA A 61 -2.01 -3.11 4.95
C ALA A 61 -0.78 -2.35 4.46
N LEU A 62 -0.87 -1.03 4.33
CA LEU A 62 0.23 -0.16 3.93
C LEU A 62 1.42 -0.25 4.89
N GLU A 63 1.17 -0.27 6.20
CA GLU A 63 2.21 -0.47 7.21
C GLU A 63 2.92 -1.82 7.01
N ILE A 64 2.18 -2.92 6.83
CA ILE A 64 2.76 -4.24 6.64
C ILE A 64 3.58 -4.30 5.35
N TYR A 65 3.06 -3.80 4.23
CA TYR A 65 3.83 -3.75 2.97
C TYR A 65 5.13 -2.99 3.13
N LEU A 66 5.11 -1.80 3.74
CA LEU A 66 6.35 -1.04 3.98
C LEU A 66 7.34 -1.82 4.85
N LYS A 67 6.86 -2.54 5.88
CA LYS A 67 7.71 -3.37 6.74
C LYS A 67 8.33 -4.54 5.98
N CYS A 68 7.56 -5.23 5.14
CA CYS A 68 8.07 -6.31 4.29
C CYS A 68 9.10 -5.76 3.30
N LEU A 69 8.79 -4.66 2.60
CA LEU A 69 9.73 -4.06 1.66
C LEU A 69 11.05 -3.66 2.33
N ARG A 70 10.99 -3.12 3.56
CA ARG A 70 12.19 -2.82 4.36
C ARG A 70 13.04 -4.07 4.59
N LEU A 71 12.42 -5.18 4.99
CA LEU A 71 13.13 -6.46 5.18
C LEU A 71 13.85 -6.88 3.89
N GLN A 72 13.16 -6.81 2.74
CA GLN A 72 13.74 -7.17 1.44
C GLN A 72 14.96 -6.34 1.04
N VAL A 73 15.02 -5.07 1.45
CA VAL A 73 16.14 -4.16 1.16
C VAL A 73 17.19 -4.15 2.27
N GLY A 74 17.15 -5.12 3.20
CA GLY A 74 18.13 -5.26 4.28
C GLY A 74 17.97 -4.26 5.43
N LEU A 75 16.81 -3.62 5.55
CA LEU A 75 16.48 -2.71 6.65
C LEU A 75 15.65 -3.42 7.73
N PRO A 76 15.75 -3.01 9.00
CA PRO A 76 14.88 -3.51 10.04
C PRO A 76 13.41 -3.15 9.72
N PRO A 77 12.44 -4.00 10.10
CA PRO A 77 11.03 -3.76 9.80
C PRO A 77 10.51 -2.51 10.53
N ARG A 78 11.11 -2.13 11.66
CA ARG A 78 10.79 -0.88 12.37
C ARG A 78 11.77 0.22 11.95
N ALA A 79 11.29 1.46 11.93
CA ALA A 79 12.16 2.64 11.80
C ALA A 79 13.06 2.80 13.04
N ALA A 80 14.22 3.43 12.86
CA ALA A 80 15.33 3.46 13.85
C ALA A 80 14.98 4.12 15.21
N ALA A 81 13.89 4.88 15.30
CA ALA A 81 13.54 5.70 16.46
C ALA A 81 12.23 5.27 17.17
N GLY A 82 11.89 3.98 17.18
CA GLY A 82 10.67 3.48 17.85
C GLY A 82 9.35 3.86 17.17
N ALA A 83 9.43 4.53 16.01
CA ALA A 83 8.28 4.92 15.20
C ALA A 83 7.80 3.73 14.35
N GLY A 84 7.34 2.66 15.03
CA GLY A 84 6.95 1.41 14.39
C GLY A 84 5.71 1.50 13.49
N HIS A 85 4.96 2.60 13.57
CA HIS A 85 3.68 2.81 12.87
C HIS A 85 3.66 4.08 12.02
N ASP A 86 4.73 4.89 12.04
CA ASP A 86 4.81 6.13 11.26
C ASP A 86 5.06 5.78 9.79
N LEU A 87 3.99 5.81 8.98
CA LEU A 87 4.05 5.42 7.56
C LEU A 87 5.07 6.24 6.77
N TRP A 88 5.18 7.54 7.06
CA TRP A 88 6.12 8.41 6.39
C TRP A 88 7.56 8.04 6.74
N ARG A 89 7.88 7.76 8.00
CA ARG A 89 9.24 7.32 8.38
C ARG A 89 9.60 5.97 7.77
N LEU A 90 8.68 5.01 7.81
CA LEU A 90 8.87 3.69 7.20
C LEU A 90 9.25 3.82 5.72
N TYR A 91 8.56 4.70 4.99
CA TYR A 91 8.81 5.00 3.59
C TYR A 91 10.08 5.82 3.37
N LYS A 92 10.27 6.95 4.06
CA LYS A 92 11.38 7.91 3.85
C LYS A 92 12.76 7.26 3.99
N GLU A 93 12.88 6.30 4.90
CA GLU A 93 14.12 5.58 5.17
C GLU A 93 14.45 4.51 4.12
N LEU A 94 13.57 4.23 3.15
CA LEU A 94 13.87 3.34 2.03
C LEU A 94 14.95 3.93 1.11
N PRO A 95 15.74 3.08 0.44
CA PRO A 95 16.67 3.49 -0.60
C PRO A 95 16.01 4.38 -1.67
N ASN A 96 16.76 5.35 -2.19
CA ASN A 96 16.21 6.38 -3.08
C ASN A 96 15.71 5.82 -4.41
N ASP A 97 16.38 4.81 -4.95
CA ASP A 97 15.98 4.04 -6.13
C ASP A 97 14.65 3.31 -5.92
N VAL A 98 14.48 2.66 -4.76
CA VAL A 98 13.23 1.99 -4.37
C VAL A 98 12.09 3.01 -4.23
N ARG A 99 12.34 4.15 -3.58
CA ARG A 99 11.33 5.23 -3.45
C ARG A 99 10.88 5.77 -4.81
N LYS A 100 11.82 6.03 -5.72
CA LYS A 100 11.51 6.50 -7.08
C LYS A 100 10.65 5.52 -7.87
N ASP A 101 10.91 4.23 -7.74
CA ASP A 101 10.11 3.18 -8.40
C ASP A 101 8.68 3.14 -7.84
N ILE A 102 8.53 3.19 -6.50
CA ILE A 102 7.21 3.29 -5.87
C ILE A 102 6.47 4.56 -6.34
N GLU A 103 7.14 5.72 -6.34
CA GLU A 103 6.56 7.00 -6.78
C GLU A 103 6.10 6.93 -8.24
N ALA A 104 6.90 6.37 -9.14
CA ALA A 104 6.54 6.21 -10.54
C ALA A 104 5.31 5.32 -10.73
N ARG A 105 5.21 4.22 -9.99
CA ARG A 105 4.05 3.30 -10.02
C ARG A 105 2.81 3.94 -9.42
N TYR A 106 2.97 4.62 -8.29
CA TYR A 106 1.92 5.38 -7.62
C TYR A 106 1.35 6.48 -8.55
N GLU A 107 2.24 7.25 -9.19
CA GLU A 107 1.87 8.32 -10.11
C GLU A 107 1.08 7.78 -11.30
N ARG A 108 1.56 6.69 -11.90
CA ARG A 108 0.86 5.99 -12.99
C ARG A 108 -0.53 5.53 -12.54
N GLY A 109 -0.62 4.85 -11.40
CA GLY A 109 -1.87 4.30 -10.88
C GLY A 109 -2.90 5.37 -10.53
N ARG A 110 -2.47 6.50 -9.94
CA ARG A 110 -3.40 7.56 -9.54
C ARG A 110 -3.88 8.43 -10.70
N THR A 111 -3.15 8.48 -11.82
CA THR A 111 -3.46 9.36 -12.97
C THR A 111 -4.13 8.63 -14.14
N GLN A 112 -4.02 7.31 -14.22
CA GLN A 112 -4.55 6.51 -15.33
C GLN A 112 -5.61 5.50 -14.87
N PRO A 113 -6.74 5.34 -15.58
CA PRO A 113 -7.15 6.09 -16.78
C PRO A 113 -7.69 7.51 -16.50
N TYR A 114 -7.99 7.85 -15.24
CA TYR A 114 -8.45 9.18 -14.82
C TYR A 114 -7.84 9.54 -13.46
N PRO A 115 -7.56 10.84 -13.19
CA PRO A 115 -7.06 11.27 -11.90
C PRO A 115 -8.04 10.89 -10.78
N ALA A 116 -7.57 10.06 -9.85
CA ALA A 116 -8.38 9.58 -8.76
C ALA A 116 -8.41 10.59 -7.60
N ASN A 117 -9.54 11.29 -7.47
CA ASN A 117 -9.78 12.21 -6.38
C ASN A 117 -10.90 11.66 -5.49
N ALA A 118 -10.52 10.88 -4.47
CA ALA A 118 -11.44 10.54 -3.40
C ALA A 118 -10.75 10.58 -2.04
N SER A 119 -11.13 11.60 -1.26
CA SER A 119 -10.84 11.68 0.16
C SER A 119 -12.17 11.84 0.89
N ILE A 120 -12.28 11.23 2.06
CA ILE A 120 -13.35 11.54 3.00
C ILE A 120 -12.71 12.31 4.14
N SER A 121 -13.27 13.47 4.43
CA SER A 121 -12.99 14.20 5.66
C SER A 121 -14.17 14.04 6.59
N PHE A 122 -13.93 13.68 7.83
CA PHE A 122 -14.93 13.75 8.88
C PHE A 122 -14.40 14.67 9.99
N ALA A 123 -15.30 15.47 10.55
CA ALA A 123 -15.01 16.30 11.70
C ALA A 123 -15.84 15.77 12.87
N MET A 124 -15.21 15.64 14.04
CA MET A 124 -15.92 15.38 15.29
C MET A 124 -15.99 16.70 16.07
N GLN A 125 -17.21 17.23 16.23
CA GLN A 125 -17.48 18.48 16.93
C GLN A 125 -18.72 18.35 17.80
N ARG A 126 -18.76 18.92 19.01
CA ARG A 126 -19.86 18.69 19.97
C ARG A 126 -21.07 19.65 19.87
N SER A 127 -21.20 20.46 18.82
CA SER A 127 -22.20 21.54 18.79
C SER A 127 -22.53 21.98 17.36
N PRO A 128 -23.76 22.46 17.06
CA PRO A 128 -24.21 22.78 15.70
C PRO A 128 -23.69 24.17 15.26
N LEU A 129 -22.43 24.46 15.58
CA LEU A 129 -21.75 25.58 14.92
C LEU A 129 -21.57 25.14 13.48
N ALA A 130 -22.28 25.82 12.58
CA ALA A 130 -22.00 25.78 11.16
C ALA A 130 -20.51 26.06 11.00
N SER A 131 -19.70 25.02 10.87
CA SER A 131 -18.33 25.22 10.48
C SER A 131 -18.41 25.60 9.02
N ASP A 132 -17.93 26.79 8.68
CA ASP A 132 -17.50 27.06 7.32
C ASP A 132 -16.58 25.89 6.96
N TRP A 133 -17.09 24.96 6.14
CA TRP A 133 -16.35 23.80 5.67
C TRP A 133 -15.24 24.35 4.78
N TYR A 134 -14.18 24.84 5.40
CA TYR A 134 -13.05 25.38 4.71
C TYR A 134 -12.42 24.19 4.00
N ALA A 135 -12.69 24.11 2.70
CA ALA A 135 -11.84 23.41 1.76
C ALA A 135 -10.50 24.14 1.88
N GLY A 136 -9.62 23.61 2.73
CA GLY A 136 -8.26 24.10 2.83
C GLY A 136 -7.61 24.18 1.46
N PRO A 137 -6.45 24.86 1.35
CA PRO A 137 -5.71 24.90 0.11
C PRO A 137 -5.56 23.49 -0.49
N GLU A 138 -5.63 23.42 -1.83
CA GLU A 138 -5.50 22.16 -2.55
C GLU A 138 -4.24 21.42 -2.07
N LYS A 139 -4.44 20.21 -1.55
CA LYS A 139 -3.37 19.42 -0.96
C LYS A 139 -2.63 18.70 -2.07
N SER A 140 -1.29 18.73 -2.05
CA SER A 140 -0.47 17.93 -2.97
C SER A 140 -0.83 16.44 -2.84
N MET A 141 -1.03 15.80 -3.99
CA MET A 141 -1.35 14.37 -4.14
C MET A 141 -0.11 13.49 -4.31
N GLU A 142 1.08 14.09 -4.25
CA GLU A 142 2.34 13.35 -4.29
C GLU A 142 2.42 12.38 -3.10
N LEU A 143 2.98 11.19 -3.34
CA LEU A 143 3.03 10.11 -2.36
C LEU A 143 3.64 10.56 -1.03
N GLU A 144 4.75 11.28 -1.07
CA GLU A 144 5.40 11.84 0.11
C GLU A 144 4.42 12.68 0.96
N GLN A 145 3.65 13.55 0.32
CA GLN A 145 2.73 14.45 1.03
C GLN A 145 1.53 13.68 1.58
N VAL A 146 1.03 12.68 0.86
CA VAL A 146 -0.03 11.78 1.32
C VAL A 146 0.41 10.98 2.55
N LEU A 147 1.61 10.39 2.51
CA LEU A 147 2.16 9.62 3.64
C LEU A 147 2.44 10.50 4.85
N LYS A 148 2.94 11.74 4.67
CA LYS A 148 3.13 12.69 5.78
C LYS A 148 1.83 13.03 6.48
N ARG A 149 0.73 13.22 5.73
CA ARG A 149 -0.59 13.49 6.30
C ARG A 149 -1.19 12.25 6.97
N SER A 150 -0.85 11.07 6.46
CA SER A 150 -1.40 9.78 6.89
C SER A 150 -0.51 9.04 7.90
N LYS A 151 0.56 9.68 8.37
CA LYS A 151 1.63 9.01 9.15
C LYS A 151 1.11 8.25 10.37
N ASP A 152 0.07 8.77 11.03
CA ASP A 152 -0.49 8.23 12.28
C ASP A 152 -1.91 7.67 12.08
N THR A 153 -2.36 7.50 10.84
CA THR A 153 -3.75 7.13 10.52
C THR A 153 -4.19 5.88 11.24
N PHE A 154 -3.36 4.82 11.23
CA PHE A 154 -3.75 3.55 11.84
C PHE A 154 -4.17 3.75 13.31
N VAL A 155 -3.39 4.53 14.05
CA VAL A 155 -3.68 4.86 15.45
C VAL A 155 -4.90 5.78 15.54
N SER A 156 -4.97 6.82 14.71
CA SER A 156 -6.03 7.83 14.79
C SER A 156 -7.43 7.29 14.50
N TRP A 157 -7.52 6.29 13.61
CA TRP A 157 -8.77 5.65 13.23
C TRP A 157 -9.13 4.47 14.14
N ARG A 158 -8.13 3.67 14.55
CA ARG A 158 -8.36 2.57 15.50
C ARG A 158 -8.92 3.07 16.83
N TYR A 159 -8.46 4.23 17.29
CA TYR A 159 -8.87 4.83 18.55
C TYR A 159 -9.73 6.09 18.33
N VAL A 160 -10.49 6.12 17.23
CA VAL A 160 -11.35 7.27 16.88
C VAL A 160 -12.37 7.59 17.99
N PHE A 161 -12.76 6.59 18.78
CA PHE A 161 -13.66 6.72 19.93
C PHE A 161 -12.97 7.18 21.22
N GLU A 162 -11.64 7.06 21.32
CA GLU A 162 -10.85 7.48 22.51
C GLU A 162 -10.38 8.93 22.42
N ILE A 163 -10.77 9.65 21.36
CA ILE A 163 -10.37 11.03 21.17
C ILE A 163 -10.99 11.86 22.28
N GLN A 164 -10.16 12.17 23.28
CA GLN A 164 -10.50 13.05 24.39
C GLN A 164 -11.00 14.39 23.85
N GLU A 165 -11.92 15.00 24.62
CA GLU A 165 -12.58 16.25 24.26
C GLU A 165 -11.57 17.23 23.68
N PRO A 166 -11.71 17.65 22.41
CA PRO A 166 -10.88 18.72 21.91
C PRO A 166 -11.09 19.93 22.81
N ASP A 167 -10.01 20.66 23.10
CA ASP A 167 -10.11 21.96 23.73
C ASP A 167 -11.23 22.75 23.02
N LYS A 168 -12.18 23.31 23.80
CA LYS A 168 -13.54 23.70 23.36
C LYS A 168 -13.60 24.64 22.14
N ARG A 169 -12.46 25.13 21.68
CA ARG A 169 -12.27 26.12 20.64
C ARG A 169 -12.06 25.52 19.24
N HIS A 170 -11.57 24.28 19.11
CA HIS A 170 -11.20 23.73 17.80
C HIS A 170 -11.68 22.30 17.63
N GLY A 171 -12.72 22.08 16.81
CA GLY A 171 -13.11 20.72 16.41
C GLY A 171 -11.92 19.97 15.79
N ARG A 172 -11.80 18.66 16.06
CA ARG A 172 -10.78 17.84 15.41
C ARG A 172 -11.32 17.35 14.08
N ARG A 173 -10.66 17.78 13.00
CA ARG A 173 -10.87 17.26 11.65
C ARG A 173 -9.90 16.11 11.39
N GLN A 174 -10.44 14.97 11.00
CA GLN A 174 -9.67 13.86 10.45
C GLN A 174 -10.00 13.72 8.96
N THR A 175 -8.95 13.66 8.13
CA THR A 175 -9.09 13.40 6.70
C THR A 175 -8.40 12.10 6.38
N PHE A 176 -9.06 11.25 5.61
CA PHE A 176 -8.46 10.03 5.09
C PHE A 176 -8.61 9.94 3.57
N GLU A 177 -7.50 9.67 2.91
CA GLU A 177 -7.34 9.72 1.47
C GLU A 177 -7.42 8.31 0.88
N TYR A 178 -8.59 7.67 1.01
CA TYR A 178 -8.84 6.26 0.69
C TYR A 178 -8.23 5.81 -0.64
N LEU A 179 -8.55 6.50 -1.75
CA LEU A 179 -8.03 6.10 -3.06
C LEU A 179 -6.52 6.30 -3.15
N LEU A 180 -5.98 7.42 -2.65
CA LEU A 180 -4.54 7.68 -2.71
C LEU A 180 -3.75 6.62 -1.92
N LEU A 181 -4.22 6.25 -0.73
CA LEU A 181 -3.57 5.22 0.07
C LEU A 181 -3.75 3.82 -0.51
N PHE A 182 -4.85 3.57 -1.22
CA PHE A 182 -5.02 2.35 -2.00
C PHE A 182 -3.98 2.25 -3.13
N PHE A 183 -3.78 3.31 -3.91
CA PHE A 183 -2.71 3.33 -4.92
C PHE A 183 -1.33 3.18 -4.31
N ALA A 184 -1.08 3.75 -3.12
CA ALA A 184 0.17 3.54 -2.40
C ALA A 184 0.38 2.05 -2.07
N CYS A 185 -0.65 1.35 -1.57
CA CYS A 185 -0.59 -0.09 -1.30
C CYS A 185 -0.26 -0.88 -2.57
N VAL A 186 -0.98 -0.61 -3.67
CA VAL A 186 -0.74 -1.27 -4.97
C VAL A 186 0.69 -1.04 -5.47
N ALA A 187 1.16 0.21 -5.42
CA ALA A 187 2.50 0.56 -5.87
C ALA A 187 3.61 -0.13 -5.07
N ILE A 188 3.48 -0.17 -3.74
CA ILE A 188 4.47 -0.82 -2.86
C ILE A 188 4.43 -2.34 -3.03
N ASN A 189 3.24 -2.95 -3.09
CA ASN A 189 3.10 -4.39 -3.30
C ASN A 189 3.71 -4.84 -4.64
N ALA A 190 3.56 -4.03 -5.69
CA ALA A 190 4.19 -4.31 -6.98
C ALA A 190 5.74 -4.33 -6.91
N VAL A 191 6.34 -3.45 -6.10
CA VAL A 191 7.79 -3.44 -5.87
C VAL A 191 8.23 -4.67 -5.07
N ILE A 192 7.47 -5.02 -4.02
CA ILE A 192 7.71 -6.23 -3.21
C ILE A 192 7.66 -7.49 -4.06
N SER A 193 6.62 -7.62 -4.88
CA SER A 193 6.43 -8.78 -5.75
C SER A 193 7.58 -8.91 -6.73
N ARG A 194 8.02 -7.80 -7.36
CA ARG A 194 9.20 -7.82 -8.24
C ARG A 194 10.44 -8.34 -7.49
N ASN A 195 10.70 -7.81 -6.30
CA ASN A 195 11.86 -8.20 -5.51
C ASN A 195 11.81 -9.68 -5.09
N TRP A 196 10.63 -10.27 -4.88
CA TRP A 196 10.46 -11.69 -4.54
C TRP A 196 10.85 -12.62 -5.70
N PHE A 197 10.58 -12.21 -6.95
CA PHE A 197 10.96 -12.99 -8.14
C PHE A 197 12.43 -12.82 -8.54
N THR A 198 13.15 -11.86 -7.95
CA THR A 198 14.54 -11.52 -8.27
C THR A 198 15.62 -12.47 -7.67
N PRO A 199 15.49 -13.10 -6.48
CA PRO A 199 16.61 -13.81 -5.85
C PRO A 199 16.73 -15.29 -6.22
N MET A 200 15.78 -15.85 -6.98
CA MET A 200 15.78 -17.30 -7.27
C MET A 200 16.49 -17.69 -8.57
N LEU A 201 17.00 -16.73 -9.33
CA LEU A 201 17.82 -16.97 -10.53
C LEU A 201 19.31 -16.84 -10.20
N GLY A 202 19.78 -17.73 -9.33
CA GLY A 202 21.16 -18.20 -9.30
C GLY A 202 22.20 -17.26 -8.71
N SER A 203 23.09 -17.87 -7.93
CA SER A 203 24.35 -17.35 -7.38
C SER A 203 25.39 -16.93 -8.43
N ASP A 204 24.98 -16.52 -9.63
CA ASP A 204 25.88 -16.06 -10.67
C ASP A 204 26.14 -14.56 -10.51
N SER A 205 27.38 -14.21 -10.21
CA SER A 205 27.82 -12.81 -10.10
C SER A 205 27.60 -11.99 -11.38
N THR A 206 27.36 -12.63 -12.52
CA THR A 206 26.97 -12.00 -13.79
C THR A 206 25.45 -11.84 -13.96
N ALA A 207 24.61 -12.53 -13.17
CA ALA A 207 23.15 -12.37 -13.15
C ALA A 207 22.69 -11.05 -12.49
N LYS A 208 23.61 -10.27 -11.91
CA LYS A 208 23.37 -8.91 -11.39
C LYS A 208 22.77 -7.91 -12.39
N GLN A 209 22.60 -8.28 -13.65
CA GLN A 209 22.04 -7.43 -14.71
C GLN A 209 20.82 -8.01 -15.45
N ALA A 210 20.38 -9.23 -15.15
CA ALA A 210 19.16 -9.81 -15.74
C ALA A 210 17.92 -9.43 -14.93
N TRP A 211 17.62 -8.13 -14.91
CA TRP A 211 16.45 -7.56 -14.24
C TRP A 211 15.18 -7.85 -15.05
N MET A 212 14.52 -8.98 -14.79
CA MET A 212 13.25 -9.33 -15.44
C MET A 212 12.13 -8.38 -15.00
N LEU A 213 11.98 -7.27 -15.72
CA LEU A 213 10.75 -6.50 -15.73
C LEU A 213 9.76 -7.22 -16.65
N LEU A 214 8.98 -8.13 -16.07
CA LEU A 214 7.70 -8.49 -16.66
C LEU A 214 6.91 -7.20 -16.84
N ASN A 215 6.45 -6.93 -18.06
CA ASN A 215 5.42 -5.91 -18.23
C ASN A 215 4.18 -6.35 -17.43
N ASP A 216 3.34 -5.41 -17.01
CA ASP A 216 2.20 -5.69 -16.10
C ASP A 216 1.24 -6.76 -16.69
N ILE A 217 1.23 -6.95 -18.02
CA ILE A 217 0.43 -7.96 -18.73
C ILE A 217 1.00 -9.38 -18.49
N ASP A 218 2.32 -9.53 -18.58
CA ASP A 218 2.99 -10.81 -18.34
C ASP A 218 2.98 -11.17 -16.84
N PHE A 219 3.02 -10.18 -15.95
CA PHE A 219 2.84 -10.40 -14.51
C PHE A 219 1.41 -10.86 -14.16
N ALA A 220 0.38 -10.29 -14.79
CA ALA A 220 -1.01 -10.72 -14.62
C ALA A 220 -1.26 -12.17 -15.12
N ARG A 221 -0.52 -12.62 -16.14
CA ARG A 221 -0.56 -14.01 -16.63
C ARG A 221 0.01 -15.02 -15.62
N VAL A 222 1.00 -14.60 -14.84
CA VAL A 222 1.69 -15.45 -13.85
C VAL A 222 0.97 -15.46 -12.49
N SER A 223 0.28 -14.37 -12.12
CA SER A 223 -0.30 -14.18 -10.78
C SER A 223 -1.77 -14.60 -10.62
N SER A 224 -2.49 -14.99 -11.68
CA SER A 224 -3.92 -15.37 -11.59
C SER A 224 -4.16 -16.84 -11.20
N ASP A 225 -4.44 -17.05 -9.91
CA ASP A 225 -5.25 -18.10 -9.24
C ASP A 225 -5.13 -19.58 -9.66
N THR A 226 -4.04 -19.98 -10.31
CA THR A 226 -3.83 -21.40 -10.66
C THR A 226 -2.41 -21.83 -10.32
N PRO A 227 -2.21 -22.82 -9.43
CA PRO A 227 -0.90 -23.16 -8.86
C PRO A 227 0.12 -23.78 -9.84
N TRP A 228 -0.23 -23.92 -11.12
CA TRP A 228 0.60 -24.55 -12.13
C TRP A 228 0.45 -23.85 -13.49
N LYS A 229 0.95 -22.61 -13.61
CA LYS A 229 1.06 -21.95 -14.92
C LYS A 229 2.51 -21.83 -15.37
N ILE A 230 2.71 -22.29 -16.59
CA ILE A 230 3.85 -21.98 -17.43
C ILE A 230 3.48 -20.70 -18.18
N ALA A 231 4.27 -19.64 -18.03
CA ALA A 231 4.08 -18.40 -18.77
C ALA A 231 5.33 -18.12 -19.61
N ASP A 232 5.12 -17.94 -20.92
CA ASP A 232 6.16 -17.40 -21.78
C ASP A 232 6.10 -15.87 -21.66
N VAL A 233 7.21 -15.27 -21.26
CA VAL A 233 7.37 -13.84 -21.02
C VAL A 233 8.51 -13.32 -21.88
N THR A 234 8.42 -12.07 -22.32
CA THR A 234 9.49 -11.43 -23.09
C THR A 234 10.11 -10.33 -22.25
N ASP A 235 11.42 -10.39 -22.06
CA ASP A 235 12.18 -9.30 -21.46
C ASP A 235 12.07 -8.07 -22.36
N GLN A 236 11.48 -7.00 -21.82
CA GLN A 236 11.22 -5.77 -22.56
C GLN A 236 12.48 -4.98 -22.95
N TYR A 237 13.65 -5.29 -22.38
CA TYR A 237 14.92 -4.62 -22.68
C TYR A 237 15.83 -5.46 -23.59
N THR A 238 15.89 -6.76 -23.35
CA THR A 238 16.76 -7.64 -24.14
C THR A 238 16.04 -8.29 -25.32
N GLY A 239 14.71 -8.30 -25.31
CA GLY A 239 13.89 -9.03 -26.28
C GLY A 239 13.93 -10.55 -26.12
N LYS A 240 14.69 -11.06 -25.14
CA LYS A 240 14.80 -12.49 -24.86
C LYS A 240 13.50 -13.04 -24.30
N ARG A 241 13.17 -14.28 -24.66
CA ARG A 241 11.97 -14.96 -24.18
C ARG A 241 12.34 -15.90 -23.07
N TYR A 242 11.52 -15.95 -22.03
CA TYR A 242 11.67 -16.85 -20.91
C TYR A 242 10.37 -17.61 -20.69
N ARG A 243 10.49 -18.85 -20.24
CA ARG A 243 9.39 -19.67 -19.75
C ARG A 243 9.48 -19.74 -18.24
N ILE A 244 8.57 -19.06 -17.56
CA ILE A 244 8.45 -19.10 -16.10
C ILE A 244 7.52 -20.25 -15.73
N ARG A 245 7.98 -21.15 -14.85
CA ARG A 245 7.16 -22.18 -14.21
C ARG A 245 7.07 -21.86 -12.72
N ASN A 246 5.86 -21.62 -12.22
CA ASN A 246 5.62 -21.46 -10.79
C ASN A 246 5.29 -22.84 -10.17
N SER A 247 6.11 -23.31 -9.22
CA SER A 247 5.90 -24.59 -8.52
C SER A 247 5.29 -24.41 -7.12
N GLY A 248 4.73 -23.24 -6.82
CA GLY A 248 4.07 -22.91 -5.55
C GLY A 248 5.01 -22.47 -4.43
N VAL A 249 6.29 -22.86 -4.49
CA VAL A 249 7.33 -22.42 -3.52
C VAL A 249 8.45 -21.63 -4.23
N HIS A 250 8.71 -21.95 -5.50
CA HIS A 250 9.76 -21.34 -6.30
C HIS A 250 9.25 -21.05 -7.73
N ALA A 251 9.73 -19.96 -8.32
CA ALA A 251 9.58 -19.73 -9.75
C ALA A 251 10.88 -20.11 -10.46
N ILE A 252 10.81 -20.96 -11.47
CA ILE A 252 11.94 -21.34 -12.32
C ILE A 252 11.74 -20.64 -13.67
N ALA A 253 12.73 -19.88 -14.13
CA ALA A 253 12.72 -19.30 -15.47
C ALA A 253 13.73 -20.06 -16.38
N GLU A 254 13.25 -20.54 -17.53
CA GLU A 254 14.07 -21.16 -18.59
C GLU A 254 14.11 -20.19 -19.79
N GLU A 255 15.29 -19.82 -20.29
CA GLU A 255 15.38 -19.03 -21.56
C GLU A 255 14.88 -19.91 -22.73
N LEU A 256 14.02 -19.33 -23.59
CA LEU A 256 13.36 -20.02 -24.72
C LEU A 256 14.08 -19.82 -26.05
#